data_AF-A0A7S2XET5-F1
#
_entry.id   AF-A0A7S2XET5-F1
#
_cell.length_a   1.000
_cell.length_b   1.000
_cell.length_c   1.000
_cell.angle_alpha   90.00
_cell.angle_beta   90.00
_cell.angle_gamma   90.00
#
_symmetry.space_group_name_H-M   'P 1'
#
loop_
_entity.id
_entity.type
_entity.pdbx_description
1 polymer ?
#
loop_
_entity_poly.entity_id
_entity_poly.type
_entity_poly.pdbx_seq_one_letter_code
_entity_poly.pdbx_strand_id
1 'polypeptide(L)'
;APIAFQRVHISPAEIGNNTKMPSLLAAASLGVVLALLGYSVLEEDQGTRGAFERLPPEAFGEAPGREDVYFPCGSGGALRCHAWLFLPQKVYAPPVVVMGHGFGGQKDFGLEKFARRFAEAGIAAFVFDYRYWGGSEGEPRHLLEVSRQHQDWFSALDY
;
A
#
# COMPACT_ATOMS: atom_id res chain seq x y z
N ALA A 1 -35.66 13.90 -2.62
CA ALA A 1 -35.75 14.47 -1.27
C ALA A 1 -34.39 14.31 -0.60
N PRO A 2 -33.80 15.35 0.02
CA PRO A 2 -32.42 15.32 0.47
C PRO A 2 -32.30 14.74 1.89
N ILE A 3 -31.18 14.05 2.18
CA ILE A 3 -30.82 13.59 3.52
C ILE A 3 -29.80 14.58 4.10
N ALA A 4 -30.08 15.04 5.32
CA ALA A 4 -29.31 16.05 6.05
C ALA A 4 -28.06 15.47 6.71
N PHE A 5 -26.95 16.20 6.68
CA PHE A 5 -25.76 15.92 7.48
C PHE A 5 -25.87 16.60 8.85
N GLN A 6 -25.78 15.81 9.93
CA GLN A 6 -25.73 16.34 11.29
C GLN A 6 -24.26 16.50 11.72
N ARG A 7 -23.89 17.71 12.13
CA ARG A 7 -22.52 18.08 12.54
C ARG A 7 -22.37 17.86 14.04
N VAL A 8 -21.46 16.98 14.46
CA VAL A 8 -21.15 16.76 15.89
C VAL A 8 -20.12 17.80 16.35
N HIS A 9 -20.45 18.50 17.45
CA HIS A 9 -19.63 19.51 18.10
C HIS A 9 -18.93 18.86 19.31
N ILE A 10 -17.61 18.97 19.41
CA ILE A 10 -16.83 18.46 20.56
C ILE A 10 -16.37 19.66 21.40
N SER A 11 -16.75 19.68 22.68
CA SER A 11 -16.33 20.69 23.65
C SER A 11 -14.94 20.36 24.23
N PRO A 12 -14.04 21.34 24.40
CA PRO A 12 -12.70 21.10 24.93
C PRO A 12 -12.69 21.24 26.46
N ALA A 13 -12.89 20.13 27.17
CA ALA A 13 -12.60 20.06 28.59
C ALA A 13 -12.20 18.64 28.96
N GLU A 14 -10.89 18.39 29.02
CA GLU A 14 -10.20 17.47 29.95
C GLU A 14 -8.73 17.31 29.52
N ILE A 15 -7.97 18.39 29.63
CA ILE A 15 -6.51 18.35 29.72
C ILE A 15 -6.18 18.52 31.21
N GLY A 16 -5.69 17.45 31.86
CA GLY A 16 -5.49 17.39 33.30
C GLY A 16 -4.37 16.44 33.77
N ASN A 17 -3.13 16.89 33.62
CA ASN A 17 -1.93 16.75 34.47
C ASN A 17 -1.67 15.50 35.37
N ASN A 18 -0.69 14.69 34.95
CA ASN A 18 0.51 14.15 35.63
C ASN A 18 0.54 13.53 37.07
N THR A 19 1.35 12.45 37.15
CA THR A 19 2.15 11.89 38.29
C THR A 19 1.56 10.81 39.22
N LYS A 20 1.97 9.54 39.01
CA LYS A 20 2.64 8.58 39.96
C LYS A 20 2.50 7.11 39.49
N MET A 21 3.62 6.39 39.31
CA MET A 21 3.69 4.93 39.02
C MET A 21 3.66 4.10 40.33
N PRO A 22 3.14 2.85 40.35
CA PRO A 22 3.91 1.67 39.94
C PRO A 22 3.14 0.62 39.09
N SER A 23 3.92 -0.30 38.54
CA SER A 23 3.61 -1.39 37.60
C SER A 23 2.54 -2.40 38.04
N LEU A 24 1.97 -3.09 37.04
CA LEU A 24 0.96 -4.18 37.06
C LEU A 24 -0.51 -3.74 37.21
N LEU A 25 -1.17 -3.31 36.12
CA LEU A 25 -2.63 -3.47 35.86
C LEU A 25 -3.10 -2.69 34.60
N ALA A 26 -2.45 -2.90 33.43
CA ALA A 26 -2.93 -2.34 32.16
C ALA A 26 -3.25 -3.41 31.09
N ALA A 27 -3.18 -4.70 31.44
CA ALA A 27 -3.40 -5.78 30.47
C ALA A 27 -4.81 -6.39 30.49
N ALA A 28 -5.70 -5.97 31.40
CA ALA A 28 -7.03 -6.59 31.56
C ALA A 28 -8.19 -5.82 30.90
N SER A 29 -7.97 -4.62 30.36
CA SER A 29 -9.07 -3.74 29.90
C SER A 29 -9.24 -3.66 28.39
N LEU A 30 -8.27 -4.13 27.59
CA LEU A 30 -8.38 -4.06 26.12
C LEU A 30 -9.09 -5.29 25.52
N GLY A 31 -9.01 -6.45 26.19
CA GLY A 31 -9.62 -7.70 25.72
C GLY A 31 -11.15 -7.72 25.79
N VAL A 32 -11.76 -7.02 26.77
CA VAL A 32 -13.22 -6.98 26.93
C VAL A 32 -13.88 -5.92 26.04
N VAL A 33 -13.16 -4.83 25.72
CA VAL A 33 -13.68 -3.79 24.82
C VAL A 33 -13.75 -4.27 23.36
N LEU A 34 -12.84 -5.13 22.90
CA LEU A 34 -12.98 -5.77 21.59
C LEU A 34 -14.13 -6.80 21.56
N ALA A 35 -14.40 -7.48 22.67
CA ALA A 35 -15.52 -8.42 22.74
C ALA A 35 -16.89 -7.70 22.75
N LEU A 36 -17.00 -6.52 23.36
CA LEU A 36 -18.24 -5.75 23.38
C LEU A 36 -18.46 -4.88 22.14
N LEU A 37 -17.40 -4.36 21.50
CA LEU A 37 -17.50 -3.72 20.18
C LEU A 37 -17.71 -4.74 19.05
N GLY A 38 -17.26 -5.99 19.23
CA GLY A 38 -17.52 -7.10 18.31
C GLY A 38 -18.95 -7.64 18.37
N TYR A 39 -19.71 -7.38 19.45
CA TYR A 39 -21.09 -7.86 19.57
C TYR A 39 -22.15 -6.89 19.03
N SER A 40 -21.80 -5.63 18.80
CA SER A 40 -22.76 -4.64 18.24
C SER A 40 -22.78 -4.60 16.71
N VAL A 41 -21.87 -5.31 16.03
CA VAL A 41 -21.88 -5.52 14.57
C VAL A 41 -22.33 -6.95 14.28
N LEU A 42 -23.51 -7.32 14.78
CA LEU A 42 -24.20 -8.56 14.43
C LEU A 42 -25.65 -8.32 13.99
N GLU A 43 -25.90 -7.18 13.35
CA GLU A 43 -26.94 -7.06 12.32
C GLU A 43 -26.28 -6.50 11.06
N GLU A 44 -25.33 -7.27 10.52
CA GLU A 44 -24.74 -6.97 9.22
C GLU A 44 -25.57 -7.68 8.15
N ASP A 45 -26.21 -6.84 7.33
CA ASP A 45 -26.94 -7.18 6.13
C ASP A 45 -26.21 -8.28 5.32
N GLN A 46 -26.88 -9.43 5.16
CA GLN A 46 -26.38 -10.55 4.37
C GLN A 46 -26.25 -10.22 2.86
N GLY A 47 -26.47 -8.96 2.46
CA GLY A 47 -26.36 -8.45 1.10
C GLY A 47 -24.94 -8.08 0.61
N THR A 48 -23.91 -8.03 1.45
CA THR A 48 -22.58 -7.51 1.02
C THR A 48 -21.41 -8.52 1.15
N ARG A 49 -21.69 -9.83 1.17
CA ARG A 49 -20.65 -10.88 1.07
C ARG A 49 -20.04 -11.06 -0.34
N GLY A 50 -20.11 -10.03 -1.18
CA GLY A 50 -19.64 -10.05 -2.58
C GLY A 50 -18.27 -9.39 -2.82
N ALA A 51 -17.49 -9.04 -1.79
CA ALA A 51 -16.29 -8.21 -1.98
C ALA A 51 -14.94 -8.95 -1.96
N PHE A 52 -14.92 -10.29 -2.04
CA PHE A 52 -13.68 -11.06 -2.28
C PHE A 52 -13.95 -12.37 -3.03
N GLU A 53 -15.02 -12.39 -3.84
CA GLU A 53 -15.20 -13.46 -4.84
C GLU A 53 -13.96 -13.44 -5.74
N ARG A 54 -13.24 -14.56 -5.80
CA ARG A 54 -12.10 -14.71 -6.70
C ARG A 54 -12.65 -14.50 -8.10
N LEU A 55 -12.32 -13.36 -8.73
CA LEU A 55 -12.73 -13.11 -10.11
C LEU A 55 -12.38 -14.34 -10.95
N PRO A 56 -13.32 -14.81 -11.80
CA PRO A 56 -13.13 -16.04 -12.53
C PRO A 56 -11.84 -15.96 -13.36
N PRO A 57 -11.05 -17.04 -13.46
CA PRO A 57 -9.79 -17.04 -14.23
C PRO A 57 -9.95 -16.47 -15.64
N GLU A 58 -11.12 -16.67 -16.26
CA GLU A 58 -11.50 -16.19 -17.59
C GLU A 58 -11.89 -14.70 -17.66
N ALA A 59 -12.16 -14.03 -16.53
CA ALA A 59 -12.30 -12.58 -16.47
C ALA A 59 -10.95 -11.86 -16.67
N PHE A 60 -9.86 -12.60 -16.55
CA PHE A 60 -8.51 -12.11 -16.72
C PHE A 60 -7.96 -12.63 -18.06
N GLY A 61 -7.45 -11.72 -18.88
CA GLY A 61 -6.76 -12.09 -20.12
C GLY A 61 -5.51 -12.94 -19.85
N GLU A 62 -4.85 -13.41 -20.90
CA GLU A 62 -3.56 -14.10 -20.79
C GLU A 62 -2.59 -13.29 -19.91
N ALA A 63 -1.85 -13.98 -19.04
CA ALA A 63 -1.02 -13.36 -18.01
C ALA A 63 -0.13 -12.28 -18.65
N PRO A 64 -0.20 -11.03 -18.18
CA PRO A 64 0.41 -9.94 -18.90
C PRO A 64 1.93 -10.09 -18.95
N GLY A 65 2.49 -9.66 -20.08
CA GLY A 65 3.93 -9.51 -20.25
C GLY A 65 4.49 -8.53 -19.23
N ARG A 66 5.76 -8.75 -18.86
CA ARG A 66 6.54 -7.86 -18.00
C ARG A 66 7.47 -7.04 -18.87
N GLU A 67 7.46 -5.73 -18.70
CA GLU A 67 8.44 -4.83 -19.29
C GLU A 67 9.47 -4.42 -18.22
N ASP A 68 10.76 -4.50 -18.55
CA ASP A 68 11.84 -4.01 -17.69
C ASP A 68 12.13 -2.53 -18.05
N VAL A 69 11.99 -1.63 -17.08
CA VAL A 69 11.99 -0.17 -17.26
C VAL A 69 12.99 0.48 -16.32
N TYR A 70 13.63 1.56 -16.76
CA TYR A 70 14.51 2.37 -15.91
C TYR A 70 14.11 3.84 -15.95
N PHE A 71 13.76 4.41 -14.80
CA PHE A 71 13.29 5.78 -14.65
C PHE A 71 14.26 6.64 -13.83
N PRO A 72 14.36 7.96 -14.09
CA PRO A 72 15.17 8.87 -13.27
C PRO A 72 14.68 8.88 -11.82
N CYS A 73 15.58 8.83 -10.85
CA CYS A 73 15.23 8.88 -9.43
C CYS A 73 16.21 9.67 -8.57
N GLY A 74 15.73 10.05 -7.39
CA GLY A 74 16.42 10.94 -6.46
C GLY A 74 16.36 12.42 -6.89
N SER A 75 16.81 13.31 -6.00
CA SER A 75 16.83 14.75 -6.27
C SER A 75 17.56 15.08 -7.58
N GLY A 76 16.85 15.66 -8.54
CA GLY A 76 17.38 16.05 -9.85
C GLY A 76 17.54 14.90 -10.87
N GLY A 77 17.10 13.68 -10.57
CA GLY A 77 17.14 12.56 -11.52
C GLY A 77 18.56 12.06 -11.85
N ALA A 78 19.50 12.22 -10.92
CA ALA A 78 20.92 11.91 -11.14
C ALA A 78 21.23 10.40 -11.25
N LEU A 79 20.33 9.53 -10.77
CA LEU A 79 20.44 8.08 -10.87
C LEU A 79 19.19 7.52 -11.54
N ARG A 80 19.25 6.26 -11.97
CA ARG A 80 18.09 5.53 -12.48
C ARG A 80 17.69 4.39 -11.58
N CYS A 81 16.40 4.30 -11.30
CA CYS A 81 15.78 3.21 -10.58
C CYS A 81 15.20 2.22 -11.59
N HIS A 82 15.35 0.93 -11.31
CA HIS A 82 14.86 -0.16 -12.14
C HIS A 82 13.47 -0.60 -11.67
N ALA A 83 12.57 -0.81 -12.62
CA ALA A 83 11.21 -1.21 -12.39
C ALA A 83 10.76 -2.31 -13.37
N TRP A 84 9.73 -3.02 -12.94
CA TRP A 84 8.91 -3.86 -13.79
C TRP A 84 7.56 -3.19 -14.02
N LEU A 85 7.13 -3.12 -15.27
CA LEU A 85 5.81 -2.65 -15.64
C LEU A 85 4.98 -3.84 -16.15
N PHE A 86 3.82 -4.04 -15.54
CA PHE A 86 2.82 -5.02 -15.95
C PHE A 86 1.59 -4.26 -16.45
N LEU A 87 1.27 -4.40 -17.72
CA LEU A 87 0.12 -3.74 -18.34
C LEU A 87 -1.04 -4.72 -18.50
N PRO A 88 -2.27 -4.37 -18.08
CA PRO A 88 -3.45 -5.17 -18.40
C PRO A 88 -3.70 -5.20 -19.91
N GLN A 89 -4.16 -6.35 -20.42
CA GLN A 89 -4.54 -6.43 -21.83
C GLN A 89 -5.87 -5.71 -22.07
N LYS A 90 -6.00 -5.03 -23.22
CA LYS A 90 -7.26 -4.43 -23.72
C LYS A 90 -7.90 -3.39 -22.79
N VAL A 91 -7.16 -2.83 -21.83
CA VAL A 91 -7.60 -1.68 -21.03
C VAL A 91 -6.82 -0.45 -21.50
N TYR A 92 -7.53 0.52 -22.06
CA TYR A 92 -6.94 1.80 -22.43
C TYR A 92 -6.77 2.68 -21.18
N ALA A 93 -5.59 3.27 -21.00
CA ALA A 93 -5.26 4.12 -19.86
C ALA A 93 -5.69 3.53 -18.50
N PRO A 94 -5.18 2.34 -18.11
CA PRO A 94 -5.57 1.69 -16.88
C PRO A 94 -5.14 2.54 -15.65
N PRO A 95 -5.85 2.44 -14.52
CA PRO A 95 -5.29 2.90 -13.25
C PRO A 95 -3.99 2.15 -12.96
N VAL A 96 -3.08 2.80 -12.23
CA VAL A 96 -1.76 2.24 -11.90
C VAL A 96 -1.63 2.07 -10.39
N VAL A 97 -1.12 0.92 -9.96
CA VAL A 97 -0.59 0.71 -8.61
C VAL A 97 0.93 0.75 -8.65
N VAL A 98 1.52 1.64 -7.86
CA VAL A 98 2.97 1.70 -7.66
C VAL A 98 3.33 0.84 -6.45
N MET A 99 4.28 -0.06 -6.64
CA MET A 99 4.70 -1.05 -5.67
C MET A 99 6.21 -0.97 -5.45
N GLY A 100 6.61 -1.06 -4.19
CA GLY A 100 8.00 -1.12 -3.76
C GLY A 100 8.08 -1.97 -2.51
N HIS A 101 9.22 -2.60 -2.27
CA HIS A 101 9.37 -3.42 -1.08
C HIS A 101 9.49 -2.54 0.18
N GLY A 102 9.18 -3.12 1.34
CA GLY A 102 9.57 -2.54 2.63
C GLY A 102 11.07 -2.63 2.87
N PHE A 103 11.46 -2.27 4.10
CA PHE A 103 12.84 -2.23 4.58
C PHE A 103 13.73 -3.39 4.10
N GLY A 104 14.80 -3.06 3.37
CA GLY A 104 15.84 -4.00 2.96
C GLY A 104 15.44 -5.04 1.89
N GLY A 105 14.27 -4.89 1.26
CA GLY A 105 13.86 -5.82 0.20
C GLY A 105 13.96 -5.25 -1.21
N GLN A 106 13.92 -6.16 -2.17
CA GLN A 106 13.97 -5.92 -3.61
C GLN A 106 12.66 -6.41 -4.25
N LYS A 107 12.33 -5.90 -5.43
CA LYS A 107 11.09 -6.24 -6.14
C LYS A 107 10.97 -7.73 -6.49
N ASP A 108 12.10 -8.42 -6.63
CA ASP A 108 12.17 -9.85 -6.88
C ASP A 108 11.92 -10.72 -5.63
N PHE A 109 11.76 -10.12 -4.45
CA PHE A 109 11.40 -10.83 -3.21
C PHE A 109 9.89 -11.11 -3.11
N GLY A 110 9.26 -11.44 -4.24
CA GLY A 110 7.88 -11.94 -4.31
C GLY A 110 6.83 -10.94 -4.80
N LEU A 111 7.19 -9.69 -5.12
CA LEU A 111 6.20 -8.69 -5.57
C LEU A 111 5.61 -9.01 -6.95
N GLU A 112 6.32 -9.73 -7.81
CA GLU A 112 5.83 -10.11 -9.15
C GLU A 112 4.47 -10.82 -9.10
N LYS A 113 4.25 -11.70 -8.12
CA LYS A 113 2.98 -12.44 -8.00
C LYS A 113 1.80 -11.49 -7.79
N PHE A 114 1.99 -10.44 -6.99
CA PHE A 114 0.96 -9.44 -6.72
C PHE A 114 0.75 -8.52 -7.92
N ALA A 115 1.84 -8.08 -8.55
CA ALA A 115 1.78 -7.23 -9.75
C ALA A 115 1.00 -7.90 -10.89
N ARG A 116 1.22 -9.20 -11.10
CA ARG A 116 0.45 -9.99 -12.06
C ARG A 116 -1.04 -10.01 -11.73
N ARG A 117 -1.42 -10.15 -10.45
CA ARG A 117 -2.84 -10.12 -10.04
C ARG A 117 -3.51 -8.77 -10.29
N PHE A 118 -2.81 -7.66 -10.06
CA PHE A 118 -3.33 -6.34 -10.39
C PHE A 118 -3.56 -6.18 -11.89
N ALA A 119 -2.56 -6.57 -12.70
CA ALA A 119 -2.64 -6.46 -14.15
C ALA A 119 -3.67 -7.44 -14.76
N GLU A 120 -3.83 -8.63 -14.19
CA GLU A 120 -4.95 -9.52 -14.48
C GLU A 120 -6.28 -8.80 -14.23
N ALA A 121 -6.42 -8.11 -13.10
CA ALA A 121 -7.61 -7.35 -12.71
C ALA A 121 -7.81 -5.99 -13.42
N GLY A 122 -7.08 -5.71 -14.50
CA GLY A 122 -7.26 -4.48 -15.27
C GLY A 122 -6.55 -3.25 -14.70
N ILE A 123 -5.66 -3.43 -13.70
CA ILE A 123 -4.88 -2.37 -13.05
C ILE A 123 -3.41 -2.55 -13.41
N ALA A 124 -2.79 -1.57 -14.06
CA ALA A 124 -1.35 -1.64 -14.33
C ALA A 124 -0.56 -1.66 -13.02
N ALA A 125 0.51 -2.45 -12.96
CA ALA A 125 1.38 -2.51 -11.79
C ALA A 125 2.80 -2.08 -12.16
N PHE A 126 3.31 -1.09 -11.43
CA PHE A 126 4.67 -0.57 -11.57
C PHE A 126 5.46 -0.93 -10.31
N VAL A 127 6.40 -1.86 -10.42
CA VAL A 127 7.13 -2.43 -9.27
C VAL A 127 8.60 -2.05 -9.35
N PHE A 128 9.13 -1.28 -8.39
CA PHE A 128 10.50 -0.76 -8.48
C PHE A 128 11.42 -1.18 -7.33
N ASP A 129 12.72 -1.14 -7.59
CA ASP A 129 13.77 -1.18 -6.58
C ASP A 129 14.21 0.25 -6.24
N TYR A 130 14.41 0.56 -4.95
CA TYR A 130 15.04 1.83 -4.54
C TYR A 130 16.43 1.98 -5.16
N ARG A 131 16.91 3.22 -5.32
CA ARG A 131 18.32 3.43 -5.69
C ARG A 131 19.24 2.73 -4.68
N TYR A 132 20.40 2.25 -5.14
CA TYR A 132 21.33 1.39 -4.40
C TYR A 132 20.90 -0.08 -4.23
N TRP A 133 19.69 -0.47 -4.64
CA TRP A 133 19.14 -1.82 -4.46
C TRP A 133 18.83 -2.51 -5.78
N GLY A 134 18.91 -3.84 -5.78
CA GLY A 134 18.49 -4.68 -6.89
C GLY A 134 19.07 -4.23 -8.23
N GLY A 135 18.20 -4.04 -9.21
CA GLY A 135 18.58 -3.57 -10.55
C GLY A 135 18.82 -2.06 -10.66
N SER A 136 18.51 -1.27 -9.62
CA SER A 136 18.68 0.19 -9.64
C SER A 136 20.13 0.61 -9.50
N GLU A 137 20.48 1.76 -10.07
CA GLU A 137 21.81 2.35 -10.00
C GLU A 137 22.18 2.88 -8.60
N GLY A 138 23.45 3.25 -8.44
CA GLY A 138 23.97 3.98 -7.29
C GLY A 138 24.96 3.19 -6.44
N GLU A 139 25.84 3.94 -5.75
CA GLU A 139 26.80 3.43 -4.76
C GLU A 139 26.81 4.28 -3.47
N PRO A 140 27.15 3.71 -2.29
CA PRO A 140 27.44 2.28 -2.07
C PRO A 140 26.19 1.40 -2.21
N ARG A 141 26.34 0.16 -2.71
CA ARG A 141 25.24 -0.82 -2.77
C ARG A 141 24.61 -1.06 -1.40
N HIS A 142 23.29 -1.28 -1.42
CA HIS A 142 22.47 -1.54 -0.24
C HIS A 142 22.47 -0.41 0.79
N LEU A 143 22.77 0.82 0.36
CA LEU A 143 22.60 1.98 1.22
C LEU A 143 21.12 2.16 1.54
N LEU A 144 20.82 2.17 2.82
CA LEU A 144 19.49 2.38 3.36
C LEU A 144 19.42 3.76 3.99
N GLU A 145 18.77 4.68 3.28
CA GLU A 145 18.52 6.04 3.73
C GLU A 145 17.05 6.36 3.49
N VAL A 146 16.26 6.47 4.57
CA VAL A 146 14.79 6.55 4.48
C VAL A 146 14.33 7.79 3.70
N SER A 147 14.95 8.94 3.95
CA SER A 147 14.65 10.18 3.22
C SER A 147 14.92 10.03 1.72
N ARG A 148 15.91 9.22 1.36
CA ARG A 148 16.26 8.94 -0.03
C ARG A 148 15.26 7.99 -0.67
N GLN A 149 14.81 6.96 0.04
CA GLN A 149 13.77 6.05 -0.43
C GLN A 149 12.44 6.75 -0.64
N HIS A 150 12.07 7.72 0.21
CA HIS A 150 10.90 8.57 -0.01
C HIS A 150 11.00 9.39 -1.31
N GLN A 151 12.19 9.91 -1.64
CA GLN A 151 12.39 10.60 -2.92
C GLN A 151 12.17 9.66 -4.10
N ASP A 152 12.62 8.41 -4.00
CA ASP A 152 12.45 7.44 -5.07
C ASP A 152 10.97 7.06 -5.28
N TRP A 153 10.17 7.04 -4.21
CA TRP A 153 8.71 6.92 -4.31
C TRP A 153 8.07 8.07 -5.09
N PHE A 154 8.47 9.32 -4.82
CA PHE A 154 7.99 10.46 -5.61
C PHE A 154 8.43 10.38 -7.07
N SER A 155 9.69 10.00 -7.32
CA SER A 155 10.17 9.78 -8.69
C SER A 155 9.40 8.69 -9.44
N ALA A 156 8.97 7.64 -8.75
CA ALA A 156 8.14 6.59 -9.34
C ALA A 156 6.69 7.03 -9.63
N LEU A 157 6.17 8.00 -8.87
CA LEU A 157 4.85 8.58 -9.09
C LEU A 157 4.85 9.64 -10.21
N ASP A 158 5.97 10.35 -10.38
CA ASP A 158 6.14 11.37 -11.42
C ASP A 158 6.39 10.78 -12.81
N TYR A 159 6.92 9.54 -12.89
CA TYR A 159 7.20 8.80 -14.13
C TYR A 159 5.94 8.19 -14.74
#